data_AF-A0A2V9W648-F1
#
_entry.id   AF-A0A2V9W648-F1
#
_cell.length_a   1.000
_cell.length_b   1.000
_cell.length_c   1.000
_cell.angle_alpha   90.00
_cell.angle_beta   90.00
_cell.angle_gamma   90.00
#
_symmetry.space_group_name_H-M   'P 1'
#
loop_
_entity.id
_entity.type
_entity.pdbx_description
1 polymer ?
#
loop_
_entity_poly.entity_id
_entity_poly.type
_entity_poly.pdbx_seq_one_letter_code
_entity_poly.pdbx_strand_id
1 'polypeptide(L)'
;ADSRWMRNIKNAVTGAEKLEPPDTGFFNAGQKAQFWEIVIGCIAFLITGIILWIGAGTFGRITVAISYVLHDIFALIMLGGIFIHIYLSTIGEPGTFQSMTRGAVSEAWAWTFHPAWYKQVTGRDPRQAHDEALNRMRSARKNP
;
A
#
# COMPACT_ATOMS: atom_id res chain seq x y z
N ALA A 1 12.90 -8.68 -4.25
CA ALA A 1 12.34 -7.33 -4.43
C ALA A 1 11.87 -6.75 -3.10
N ASP A 2 10.93 -7.44 -2.46
CA ASP A 2 10.25 -6.93 -1.26
C ASP A 2 11.19 -6.64 -0.06
N SER A 3 12.25 -7.43 0.12
CA SER A 3 13.23 -7.21 1.19
C SER A 3 14.12 -5.97 0.99
N ARG A 4 14.32 -5.51 -0.26
CA ARG A 4 15.02 -4.23 -0.54
C ARG A 4 14.11 -3.04 -0.26
N TRP A 5 12.85 -3.13 -0.66
CA TRP A 5 11.84 -2.12 -0.32
C TRP A 5 11.70 -1.96 1.20
N MET A 6 11.61 -3.07 1.95
CA MET A 6 11.53 -3.00 3.41
C MET A 6 12.77 -2.39 4.06
N ARG A 7 13.97 -2.64 3.55
CA ARG A 7 15.20 -1.98 4.05
C ARG A 7 15.21 -0.47 3.78
N ASN A 8 14.49 -0.02 2.77
CA ASN A 8 14.37 1.39 2.38
C ASN A 8 13.06 2.05 2.85
N ILE A 9 12.29 1.40 3.72
CA ILE A 9 10.96 1.88 4.15
C ILE A 9 11.01 3.30 4.72
N LYS A 10 12.08 3.67 5.41
CA LYS A 10 12.27 5.02 5.93
C LYS A 10 12.34 6.05 4.79
N ASN A 11 13.03 5.74 3.71
CA ASN A 11 13.16 6.65 2.57
C ASN A 11 11.86 6.74 1.78
N ALA A 12 11.16 5.61 1.61
CA ALA A 12 9.84 5.56 0.97
C ALA A 12 8.80 6.39 1.76
N VAL A 13 8.77 6.24 3.09
CA VAL A 13 7.81 6.97 3.95
C VAL A 13 8.17 8.44 4.13
N THR A 14 9.45 8.79 4.19
CA THR A 14 9.89 10.20 4.32
C THR A 14 9.92 10.96 3.01
N GLY A 15 9.76 10.27 1.86
CA GLY A 15 9.89 10.87 0.54
C GLY A 15 11.29 11.41 0.23
N ALA A 16 12.32 10.96 0.95
CA ALA A 16 13.70 11.42 0.78
C ALA A 16 14.27 11.04 -0.60
N GLU A 17 13.80 9.91 -1.15
CA GLU A 17 14.05 9.49 -2.52
C GLU A 17 12.71 9.45 -3.25
N LYS A 18 12.59 10.20 -4.36
CA LYS A 18 11.32 10.28 -5.11
C LYS A 18 11.01 9.03 -5.89
N LEU A 19 12.02 8.23 -6.25
CA LEU A 19 11.88 7.01 -7.04
C LEU A 19 11.93 5.81 -6.09
N GLU A 20 10.93 4.94 -6.19
CA GLU A 20 10.94 3.64 -5.51
C GLU A 20 12.08 2.74 -6.07
N PRO A 21 12.52 1.70 -5.34
CA PRO A 21 13.53 0.77 -5.79
C PRO A 21 13.22 0.21 -7.20
N PRO A 22 14.23 0.06 -8.09
CA PRO A 22 14.00 -0.33 -9.49
C PRO A 22 13.31 -1.68 -9.68
N ASP A 23 13.32 -2.53 -8.66
CA ASP A 23 12.74 -3.85 -8.62
C ASP A 23 11.30 -3.88 -8.06
N THR A 24 10.71 -2.73 -7.76
CA THR A 24 9.31 -2.60 -7.33
C THR A 24 8.37 -2.91 -8.49
N GLY A 25 7.67 -4.04 -8.38
CA GLY A 25 6.67 -4.52 -9.35
C GLY A 25 5.31 -3.84 -9.20
N PHE A 26 4.25 -4.49 -9.69
CA PHE A 26 2.90 -3.92 -9.70
C PHE A 26 2.37 -3.56 -8.31
N PHE A 27 2.73 -4.35 -7.29
CA PHE A 27 2.49 -4.01 -5.89
C PHE A 27 3.83 -3.88 -5.16
N ASN A 28 4.00 -2.79 -4.41
CA ASN A 28 5.14 -2.61 -3.53
C ASN A 28 4.99 -3.47 -2.24
N ALA A 29 6.06 -3.58 -1.44
CA ALA A 29 6.02 -4.44 -0.28
C ALA A 29 5.10 -3.92 0.84
N GLY A 30 4.89 -2.60 0.94
CA GLY A 30 3.93 -2.00 1.87
C GLY A 30 2.48 -2.33 1.51
N GLN A 31 2.12 -2.22 0.24
CA GLN A 31 0.81 -2.61 -0.28
C GLN A 31 0.53 -4.11 -0.05
N LYS A 32 1.54 -4.98 -0.23
CA LYS A 32 1.43 -6.41 0.10
C LYS A 32 1.27 -6.65 1.61
N ALA A 33 1.98 -5.90 2.45
CA ALA A 33 1.83 -6.01 3.89
C ALA A 33 0.41 -5.63 4.34
N GLN A 34 -0.12 -4.51 3.83
CA GLN A 34 -1.49 -4.06 4.09
C GLN A 34 -2.53 -5.07 3.56
N PHE A 35 -2.29 -5.69 2.40
CA PHE A 35 -3.13 -6.77 1.90
C PHE A 35 -3.22 -7.94 2.90
N TRP A 36 -2.08 -8.43 3.40
CA TRP A 36 -2.07 -9.54 4.35
C TRP A 36 -2.62 -9.16 5.72
N GLU A 37 -2.38 -7.94 6.19
CA GLU A 37 -3.00 -7.37 7.38
C GLU A 37 -4.53 -7.47 7.28
N ILE A 38 -5.11 -6.96 6.18
CA ILE A 38 -6.56 -7.00 5.96
C ILE A 38 -7.08 -8.43 5.88
N VAL A 39 -6.41 -9.32 5.12
CA VAL A 39 -6.85 -10.72 4.98
C VAL A 39 -6.88 -11.43 6.34
N ILE A 40 -5.82 -11.30 7.14
CA ILE A 40 -5.74 -11.93 8.46
C ILE A 40 -6.77 -11.29 9.42
N GLY A 41 -6.89 -9.96 9.40
CA GLY A 41 -7.87 -9.23 10.21
C GLY A 41 -9.31 -9.62 9.92
N CYS A 42 -9.69 -9.76 8.63
CA CYS A 42 -11.01 -10.22 8.23
C CYS A 42 -11.31 -11.64 8.71
N ILE A 43 -10.34 -12.56 8.62
CA ILE A 43 -10.50 -13.93 9.14
C ILE A 43 -10.68 -13.90 10.66
N ALA A 44 -9.85 -13.14 11.37
CA ALA A 44 -9.93 -13.00 12.82
C ALA A 44 -11.28 -12.41 13.26
N PHE A 45 -11.75 -11.35 12.60
CA PHE A 45 -13.06 -10.76 12.85
C PHE A 45 -14.21 -11.71 12.55
N LEU A 46 -14.13 -12.49 11.48
CA LEU A 46 -15.19 -13.45 11.16
C LEU A 46 -15.31 -14.51 12.25
N ILE A 47 -14.19 -15.10 12.66
CA ILE A 47 -14.17 -16.15 13.69
C ILE A 47 -14.64 -15.60 15.04
N THR A 48 -14.00 -14.53 15.51
CA THR A 48 -14.33 -13.92 16.80
C THR A 48 -15.74 -13.35 16.80
N GLY A 49 -16.16 -12.68 15.72
CA GLY A 49 -17.51 -12.12 15.57
C GLY A 49 -18.61 -13.18 15.62
N ILE A 50 -18.41 -14.34 14.98
CA ILE A 50 -19.37 -15.46 15.07
C ILE A 50 -19.46 -15.99 16.52
N ILE A 51 -18.33 -16.16 17.21
CA ILE A 51 -18.31 -16.62 18.60
C ILE A 51 -19.03 -15.62 19.52
N LEU A 52 -18.78 -14.33 19.34
CA LEU A 52 -19.40 -13.26 20.12
C LEU A 52 -20.91 -13.15 19.85
N TRP A 53 -21.33 -13.28 18.59
CA TRP A 53 -22.75 -13.21 18.22
C TRP A 53 -23.55 -14.38 18.81
N ILE A 54 -23.03 -15.61 18.69
CA ILE A 54 -23.72 -16.80 19.25
C ILE A 54 -23.64 -16.81 20.77
N GLY A 55 -22.53 -16.34 21.35
CA GLY A 55 -22.37 -16.13 22.78
C GLY A 55 -22.10 -17.39 23.60
N ALA A 56 -22.10 -17.19 24.93
CA ALA A 56 -21.55 -18.16 25.88
C ALA A 56 -22.39 -19.44 26.05
N GLY A 57 -23.65 -19.44 25.57
CA GLY A 57 -24.51 -20.62 25.62
C GLY A 57 -23.98 -21.78 24.77
N THR A 58 -23.33 -21.47 23.63
CA THR A 58 -22.77 -22.48 22.73
C THR A 58 -21.26 -22.65 22.91
N PHE A 59 -20.53 -21.55 23.06
CA PHE A 59 -19.06 -21.56 23.07
C PHE A 59 -18.42 -21.55 24.46
N GLY A 60 -19.22 -21.36 25.52
CA GLY A 60 -18.74 -21.21 26.89
C GLY A 60 -18.16 -19.83 27.19
N ARG A 61 -18.12 -19.48 28.48
CA ARG A 61 -17.73 -18.13 28.95
C ARG A 61 -16.28 -17.76 28.63
N ILE A 62 -15.36 -18.72 28.76
CA ILE A 62 -13.92 -18.48 28.54
C ILE A 62 -13.64 -18.16 27.08
N THR A 63 -14.18 -18.95 26.15
CA THR A 63 -14.00 -18.77 24.70
C THR A 63 -14.52 -17.41 24.24
N VAL A 64 -15.69 -17.01 24.74
CA VAL A 64 -16.29 -15.69 24.44
C VAL A 64 -15.42 -14.57 25.01
N ALA A 65 -14.92 -14.69 26.24
CA ALA A 65 -14.04 -13.69 26.84
C ALA A 65 -12.74 -13.50 26.05
N ILE A 66 -12.10 -14.61 25.62
CA ILE A 66 -10.91 -14.56 24.74
C ILE A 66 -11.27 -13.91 23.39
N SER A 67 -12.44 -14.23 22.84
CA SER A 67 -12.89 -13.67 21.57
C SER A 67 -13.09 -12.17 21.63
N TYR A 68 -13.58 -11.61 22.74
CA TYR A 68 -13.65 -10.16 22.93
C TYR A 68 -12.26 -9.52 22.83
N VAL A 69 -11.30 -10.04 23.61
CA VAL A 69 -9.93 -9.49 23.63
C VAL A 69 -9.29 -9.56 22.25
N LEU A 70 -9.41 -10.69 21.56
CA LEU A 70 -8.86 -10.84 20.21
C LEU A 70 -9.56 -9.91 19.23
N HIS A 71 -10.89 -9.83 19.26
CA HIS A 71 -11.65 -8.95 18.37
C HIS A 71 -11.22 -7.48 18.53
N ASP A 72 -11.07 -7.02 19.77
CA ASP A 72 -10.67 -5.64 20.07
C ASP A 72 -9.22 -5.36 19.64
N ILE A 73 -8.29 -6.31 19.83
CA ILE A 73 -6.90 -6.18 19.35
C ILE A 73 -6.87 -6.04 17.81
N PHE A 74 -7.58 -6.92 17.09
CA PHE A 74 -7.65 -6.83 15.64
C PHE A 74 -8.37 -5.56 15.17
N ALA A 75 -9.35 -5.07 15.93
CA ALA A 75 -10.00 -3.79 15.67
C ALA A 75 -9.03 -2.62 15.74
N LEU A 76 -8.17 -2.56 16.76
CA LEU A 76 -7.17 -1.51 16.87
C LEU A 76 -6.11 -1.59 15.76
N ILE A 77 -5.65 -2.81 15.41
CA ILE A 77 -4.69 -3.02 14.32
C ILE A 77 -5.29 -2.53 12.99
N MET A 78 -6.46 -3.05 12.62
CA MET A 78 -7.15 -2.68 11.38
C MET A 78 -7.50 -1.19 11.30
N LEU A 79 -7.84 -0.57 12.44
CA LEU A 79 -8.06 0.87 12.52
C LEU A 79 -6.78 1.67 12.24
N GLY A 80 -5.62 1.20 12.73
CA GLY A 80 -4.33 1.76 12.34
C GLY A 80 -4.04 1.57 10.84
N GLY A 81 -4.26 0.35 10.34
CA GLY A 81 -4.08 -0.01 8.94
C GLY A 81 -4.88 0.87 7.98
N ILE A 82 -6.16 1.15 8.29
CA ILE A 82 -7.00 1.98 7.42
C ILE A 82 -6.50 3.43 7.36
N PHE A 83 -5.98 3.99 8.45
CA PHE A 83 -5.38 5.33 8.41
C PHE A 83 -4.14 5.37 7.52
N ILE A 84 -3.27 4.35 7.62
CA ILE A 84 -2.09 4.21 6.76
C ILE A 84 -2.51 4.07 5.30
N HIS A 85 -3.51 3.22 5.02
CA HIS A 85 -4.03 2.99 3.67
C HIS A 85 -4.59 4.27 3.05
N ILE A 86 -5.39 5.05 3.79
CA ILE A 86 -5.94 6.32 3.32
C ILE A 86 -4.81 7.34 3.07
N TYR A 87 -3.87 7.47 4.01
CA TYR A 87 -2.74 8.41 3.89
C TYR A 87 -1.91 8.14 2.63
N LEU A 88 -1.49 6.89 2.42
CA LEU A 88 -0.69 6.52 1.25
C LEU A 88 -1.48 6.71 -0.05
N SER A 89 -2.75 6.34 -0.07
CA SER A 89 -3.58 6.44 -1.28
C SER A 89 -3.88 7.89 -1.70
N THR A 90 -3.85 8.84 -0.76
CA THR A 90 -4.26 10.24 -1.00
C THR A 90 -3.11 11.21 -1.05
N ILE A 91 -2.19 11.14 -0.07
CA ILE A 91 -1.13 12.12 0.13
C ILE A 91 0.24 11.50 -0.20
N GLY A 92 0.50 10.28 0.28
CA GLY A 92 1.81 9.62 0.14
C GLY A 92 2.17 9.28 -1.30
N GLU A 93 1.20 8.83 -2.09
CA GLU A 93 1.37 8.44 -3.50
C GLU A 93 0.34 9.19 -4.38
N PRO A 94 0.61 10.46 -4.76
CA PRO A 94 -0.35 11.27 -5.49
C PRO A 94 -0.75 10.63 -6.82
N GLY A 95 -2.05 10.46 -7.04
CA GLY A 95 -2.60 9.79 -8.22
C GLY A 95 -3.11 8.37 -7.95
N THR A 96 -2.73 7.74 -6.82
CA THR A 96 -3.19 6.40 -6.44
C THR A 96 -4.70 6.36 -6.17
N PHE A 97 -5.29 7.37 -5.51
CA PHE A 97 -6.74 7.42 -5.34
C PHE A 97 -7.51 7.53 -6.66
N GLN A 98 -7.01 8.35 -7.60
CA GLN A 98 -7.60 8.49 -8.92
C GLN A 98 -7.45 7.22 -9.75
N SER A 99 -6.36 6.47 -9.58
CA SER A 99 -6.16 5.21 -10.29
C SER A 99 -7.16 4.14 -9.85
N MET A 100 -7.49 4.07 -8.56
CA MET A 100 -8.52 3.16 -8.05
C MET A 100 -9.92 3.47 -8.61
N THR A 101 -10.25 4.75 -8.80
CA THR A 101 -11.58 5.17 -9.26
C THR A 101 -11.72 5.20 -10.78
N ARG A 102 -10.63 5.47 -11.51
CA ARG A 102 -10.63 5.60 -12.99
C ARG A 102 -10.02 4.40 -13.71
N GLY A 103 -9.31 3.52 -13.01
CA GLY A 103 -8.67 2.34 -13.57
C GLY A 103 -7.41 2.61 -14.40
N ALA A 104 -6.87 3.84 -14.36
CA ALA A 104 -5.69 4.22 -15.14
C ALA A 104 -4.72 5.08 -14.32
N VAL A 105 -3.43 4.95 -14.63
CA VAL A 105 -2.33 5.68 -14.00
C VAL A 105 -1.58 6.51 -15.03
N SER A 106 -0.96 7.62 -14.59
CA SER A 106 -0.07 8.37 -15.47
C SER A 106 1.25 7.62 -15.66
N GLU A 107 1.92 7.90 -16.78
CA GLU A 107 3.26 7.35 -17.03
C GLU A 107 4.22 7.74 -15.89
N ALA A 108 4.16 9.01 -15.47
CA ALA A 108 4.92 9.56 -14.35
C ALA A 108 4.75 8.76 -13.06
N TRP A 109 3.51 8.43 -12.71
CA TRP A 109 3.23 7.62 -11.53
C TRP A 109 3.85 6.22 -11.64
N ALA A 110 3.73 5.59 -12.81
CA ALA A 110 4.19 4.22 -13.03
C ALA A 110 5.71 4.08 -12.86
N TRP A 111 6.52 4.95 -13.48
CA TRP A 111 7.98 4.86 -13.31
C TRP A 111 8.47 5.41 -11.96
N THR A 112 7.65 6.18 -11.24
CA THR A 112 7.97 6.69 -9.89
C THR A 112 7.75 5.64 -8.81
N PHE A 113 6.56 5.04 -8.76
CA PHE A 113 6.16 4.14 -7.68
C PHE A 113 6.31 2.66 -8.02
N HIS A 114 6.28 2.31 -9.32
CA HIS A 114 6.29 0.92 -9.80
C HIS A 114 7.25 0.69 -10.98
N PRO A 115 8.55 1.05 -10.84
CA PRO A 115 9.53 1.04 -11.93
C PRO A 115 9.69 -0.31 -12.64
N ALA A 116 9.66 -1.44 -11.93
CA ALA A 116 9.78 -2.76 -12.57
C ALA A 116 8.53 -3.09 -13.40
N TRP A 117 7.35 -2.70 -12.91
CA TRP A 117 6.10 -2.86 -13.66
C TRP A 117 6.04 -1.93 -14.87
N TYR A 118 6.48 -0.67 -14.73
CA TYR A 118 6.63 0.25 -15.86
C TYR A 118 7.49 -0.36 -16.97
N LYS A 119 8.67 -0.89 -16.60
CA LYS A 119 9.58 -1.55 -17.54
C LYS A 119 8.94 -2.78 -18.19
N GLN A 120 8.18 -3.56 -17.42
CA GLN A 120 7.48 -4.74 -17.94
C GLN A 120 6.41 -4.38 -18.98
N VAL A 121 5.64 -3.32 -18.75
CA VAL A 121 4.53 -2.92 -19.64
C VAL A 121 5.03 -2.15 -20.85
N THR A 122 6.02 -1.27 -20.69
CA THR A 122 6.46 -0.35 -21.74
C THR A 122 7.75 -0.77 -22.45
N GLY A 123 8.54 -1.67 -21.84
CA GLY A 123 9.89 -2.00 -22.29
C GLY A 123 10.93 -0.90 -22.06
N ARG A 124 10.52 0.28 -21.56
CA ARG A 124 11.41 1.43 -21.35
C ARG A 124 12.09 1.37 -20.00
N ASP A 125 13.28 1.96 -19.90
CA ASP A 125 13.95 2.12 -18.62
C ASP A 125 13.28 3.24 -17.80
N PRO A 126 12.84 2.98 -16.56
CA PRO A 126 12.10 3.95 -15.75
C PRO A 126 12.95 5.17 -15.38
N ARG A 127 14.27 5.02 -15.20
CA ARG A 127 15.15 6.16 -14.89
C ARG A 127 15.37 7.04 -16.11
N GLN A 128 15.55 6.44 -17.28
CA GLN A 128 15.62 7.20 -18.53
C GLN A 128 14.32 7.99 -18.78
N ALA A 129 13.15 7.36 -18.59
CA ALA A 129 11.86 8.02 -18.74
C ALA A 129 11.68 9.21 -17.76
N HIS A 130 12.10 9.04 -16.51
CA HIS A 130 12.16 10.13 -15.52
C HIS A 130 13.03 11.29 -15.98
N ASP A 131 14.27 10.99 -16.37
CA ASP A 131 15.26 12.01 -16.72
C ASP A 131 14.86 12.77 -17.98
N GLU A 132 14.27 12.08 -18.97
CA GLU A 132 13.66 12.70 -20.14
C GLU A 132 12.52 13.66 -19.75
N ALA A 133 11.61 13.24 -18.87
CA ALA A 133 10.51 14.08 -18.40
C ALA A 133 11.03 15.33 -17.66
N LEU A 134 12.02 15.17 -16.80
CA LEU A 134 12.67 16.30 -16.12
C LEU A 134 13.33 17.27 -17.10
N ASN A 135 14.04 16.74 -18.10
CA ASN A 135 14.70 17.57 -19.10
C ASN A 135 13.69 18.37 -19.94
N ARG A 136 12.56 17.75 -20.35
CA ARG A 136 11.46 18.42 -21.04
C ARG A 136 10.85 19.55 -20.20
N MET A 137 10.63 19.31 -18.90
CA MET A 137 10.13 20.36 -18.00
C MET A 137 11.14 21.51 -17.84
N ARG A 138 12.43 21.19 -17.74
CA ARG A 138 13.51 22.19 -17.63
C ARG A 138 13.65 23.02 -18.90
N SER A 139 13.52 22.42 -20.09
CA SER A 139 13.59 23.15 -21.36
C SER A 139 12.38 24.06 -21.54
N ALA A 140 11.17 23.58 -21.22
CA ALA A 140 9.95 24.39 -21.28
C ALA A 140 10.02 25.62 -20.35
N ARG A 141 10.66 25.49 -19.18
CA ARG A 141 10.88 26.63 -18.27
C ARG A 141 11.90 27.65 -18.79
N LYS A 142 12.81 27.25 -19.67
CA LYS A 142 13.88 28.12 -20.19
C LYS A 142 13.47 28.91 -21.44
N ASN A 143 12.50 28.43 -22.21
CA ASN A 143 11.93 29.11 -23.37
C ASN A 143 10.43 29.36 -23.13
N PRO A 144 10.06 30.47 -22.44
CA PRO A 144 8.66 30.82 -22.20
C PRO A 144 7.90 31.22 -23.48
#